data_AF-Q1XFF8-F1
#
_entry.id   AF-Q1XFF8-F1
#
_cell.length_a   1.000
_cell.length_b   1.000
_cell.length_c   1.000
_cell.angle_alpha   90.00
_cell.angle_beta   90.00
_cell.angle_gamma   90.00
#
_symmetry.space_group_name_H-M   'P 1'
#
loop_
_entity.id
_entity.type
_entity.pdbx_description
1 polymer ?
#
loop_
_entity_poly.entity_id
_entity_poly.type
_entity_poly.pdbx_seq_one_letter_code
_entity_poly.pdbx_strand_id
1 'polypeptide(L)'
;AKTMIKQPNVNLSNIDLGSGGGELIKNIHLNQELSRINANYWLDTAKPNIQKTARNIVNYDEQFQNYYDTLVDTVKKKDKAGLKEGIGDLIGTIHTNSNEVTEIIKMLEAFKTKLYTNTVDFKNNVGGPDGQGGLTAILAGKQALVPQLQAEIENLRSTQ
;
A
#
# COMPACT_ATOMS: atom_id res chain seq x y z
N ALA A 1 -2.69 -7.81 1.96
CA ALA A 1 -3.13 -6.97 3.10
C ALA A 1 -3.31 -7.77 4.39
N LYS A 2 -4.28 -8.70 4.49
CA LYS A 2 -4.52 -9.46 5.74
C LYS A 2 -3.29 -10.18 6.30
N THR A 3 -2.44 -10.74 5.42
CA THR A 3 -1.16 -11.34 5.83
C THR A 3 -0.24 -10.35 6.54
N MET A 4 -0.09 -9.13 6.01
CA MET A 4 0.75 -8.08 6.62
C MET A 4 0.25 -7.66 8.00
N ILE A 5 -1.07 -7.53 8.17
CA ILE A 5 -1.69 -7.17 9.45
C ILE A 5 -1.38 -8.24 10.52
N LYS A 6 -1.41 -9.52 10.12
CA LYS A 6 -1.17 -10.65 11.02
C LYS A 6 0.31 -10.98 11.22
N GLN A 7 1.24 -10.29 10.54
CA GLN A 7 2.66 -10.58 10.73
C GLN A 7 3.06 -10.25 12.17
N PRO A 8 3.79 -11.16 12.85
CA PRO A 8 4.31 -10.88 14.18
C PRO A 8 5.36 -9.77 14.12
N ASN A 9 5.52 -9.04 15.23
CA ASN A 9 6.63 -8.11 15.37
C ASN A 9 7.94 -8.89 15.38
N VAL A 10 8.89 -8.44 14.57
CA VAL A 10 10.26 -8.94 14.57
C VAL A 10 10.85 -8.62 15.95
N ASN A 11 11.48 -9.57 16.62
CA ASN A 11 12.15 -9.32 17.89
C ASN A 11 13.67 -9.46 17.74
N LEU A 12 14.39 -8.36 17.93
CA LEU A 12 15.85 -8.29 17.86
C LEU A 12 16.47 -7.85 19.20
N SER A 13 15.70 -7.80 20.29
CA SER A 13 16.14 -7.24 21.58
C SER A 13 17.36 -7.92 22.18
N ASN A 14 17.60 -9.19 21.84
CA ASN A 14 18.68 -10.01 22.38
C ASN A 14 19.87 -10.13 21.42
N ILE A 15 19.84 -9.40 20.30
CA ILE A 15 20.92 -9.39 19.34
C ILE A 15 21.67 -8.07 19.52
N ASP A 16 22.93 -8.16 19.97
CA ASP A 16 23.83 -7.02 19.86
C ASP A 16 24.03 -6.72 18.37
N LEU A 17 23.69 -5.52 17.92
CA LEU A 17 23.84 -5.06 16.53
C LEU A 17 24.88 -3.92 16.43
N GLY A 18 25.69 -3.70 17.47
CA GLY A 18 26.67 -2.63 17.54
C GLY A 18 26.05 -1.24 17.76
N SER A 19 26.87 -0.20 17.64
CA SER A 19 26.52 1.19 17.99
C SER A 19 25.34 1.78 17.20
N GLY A 20 25.10 1.32 15.97
CA GLY A 20 23.93 1.71 15.15
C GLY A 20 22.71 0.80 15.31
N GLY A 21 22.81 -0.25 16.12
CA GLY A 21 21.82 -1.31 16.23
C GLY A 21 20.45 -0.84 16.73
N GLY A 22 20.42 0.03 17.73
CA GLY A 22 19.16 0.52 18.31
C GLY A 22 18.30 1.29 17.31
N GLU A 23 18.92 2.14 16.50
CA GLU A 23 18.23 2.88 15.44
C GLU A 23 17.73 1.95 14.34
N LEU A 24 18.54 0.97 13.93
CA LEU A 24 18.14 -0.03 12.94
C LEU A 24 16.93 -0.84 13.40
N ILE A 25 16.90 -1.28 14.66
CA ILE A 25 15.75 -2.00 15.25
C ILE A 25 14.50 -1.12 15.21
N LYS A 26 14.62 0.14 15.64
CA LYS A 26 13.51 1.11 15.58
C LYS A 26 12.97 1.27 14.16
N ASN A 27 13.85 1.39 13.17
CA ASN A 27 13.47 1.56 11.77
C ASN A 27 12.79 0.32 11.19
N ILE A 28 13.26 -0.88 11.52
CA ILE A 28 12.61 -2.14 11.12
C ILE A 28 11.19 -2.24 11.71
N HIS A 29 11.03 -1.94 13.01
CA HIS A 29 9.71 -1.91 13.62
C HIS A 29 8.80 -0.87 12.97
N LEU A 30 9.32 0.33 12.69
CA LEU A 30 8.58 1.35 11.97
C LEU A 30 8.15 0.85 10.59
N ASN A 31 9.01 0.15 9.84
CA ASN A 31 8.63 -0.45 8.56
C ASN A 31 7.52 -1.50 8.68
N GLN A 32 7.53 -2.31 9.76
CA GLN A 32 6.43 -3.24 10.04
C GLN A 32 5.12 -2.49 10.30
N GLU A 33 5.13 -1.45 11.15
CA GLU A 33 3.93 -0.67 11.43
C GLU A 33 3.40 0.05 10.18
N LEU A 34 4.27 0.69 9.41
CA LEU A 34 3.90 1.31 8.14
C LEU A 34 3.30 0.30 7.16
N SER A 35 3.82 -0.93 7.13
CA SER A 35 3.26 -2.01 6.32
C SER A 35 1.84 -2.38 6.73
N ARG A 36 1.55 -2.42 8.04
CA ARG A 36 0.18 -2.65 8.56
C ARG A 36 -0.73 -1.47 8.25
N ILE A 37 -0.26 -0.24 8.42
CA ILE A 37 -1.00 0.97 8.08
C ILE A 37 -1.40 0.96 6.59
N ASN A 38 -0.45 0.64 5.69
CA ASN A 38 -0.73 0.55 4.26
C ASN A 38 -1.70 -0.59 3.94
N ALA A 39 -1.61 -1.72 4.65
CA ALA A 39 -2.52 -2.84 4.48
C ALA A 39 -3.96 -2.51 4.92
N ASN A 40 -4.13 -1.79 6.03
CA ASN A 40 -5.43 -1.30 6.48
C ASN A 40 -5.97 -0.26 5.50
N TYR A 41 -5.15 0.70 5.06
CA TYR A 41 -5.56 1.68 4.05
C TYR A 41 -6.07 1.02 2.77
N TRP A 42 -5.42 -0.06 2.31
CA TRP A 42 -5.91 -0.83 1.18
C TRP A 42 -7.30 -1.42 1.43
N LEU A 43 -7.51 -2.05 2.59
CA LEU A 43 -8.75 -2.76 2.91
C LEU A 43 -9.92 -1.81 3.16
N ASP A 44 -9.66 -0.70 3.84
CA ASP A 44 -10.68 0.18 4.41
C ASP A 44 -10.96 1.39 3.52
N THR A 45 -10.02 1.77 2.65
CA THR A 45 -10.13 2.98 1.82
C THR A 45 -9.99 2.68 0.33
N ALA A 46 -8.83 2.21 -0.13
CA ALA A 46 -8.55 2.11 -1.55
C ALA A 46 -9.48 1.10 -2.26
N LYS A 47 -9.61 -0.12 -1.70
CA LYS A 47 -10.46 -1.16 -2.27
C LYS A 47 -11.95 -0.76 -2.27
N PRO A 48 -12.55 -0.26 -1.17
CA PRO A 48 -13.93 0.20 -1.19
C PRO A 48 -14.22 1.30 -2.21
N ASN A 49 -13.29 2.25 -2.40
CA ASN A 49 -13.46 3.31 -3.39
C ASN A 49 -13.45 2.77 -4.83
N ILE A 50 -12.56 1.82 -5.16
CA ILE A 50 -12.58 1.14 -6.47
C ILE A 50 -13.92 0.40 -6.67
N GLN A 51 -14.41 -0.28 -5.63
CA GLN A 51 -15.70 -0.96 -5.70
C GLN A 51 -16.86 0.02 -5.89
N LYS A 52 -16.80 1.21 -5.28
CA LYS A 52 -17.78 2.28 -5.50
C LYS A 52 -17.80 2.70 -6.97
N THR A 53 -16.65 2.91 -7.60
CA THR A 53 -16.58 3.21 -9.05
C THR A 53 -17.27 2.16 -9.90
N ALA A 54 -17.04 0.87 -9.62
CA ALA A 54 -17.70 -0.20 -10.34
C ALA A 54 -19.23 -0.15 -10.17
N ARG A 55 -19.72 0.17 -8.97
CA ARG A 55 -21.16 0.39 -8.72
C ARG A 55 -21.70 1.60 -9.47
N ASN A 56 -20.95 2.69 -9.56
CA ASN A 56 -21.38 3.89 -10.29
C ASN A 56 -21.65 3.59 -11.78
N ILE A 57 -20.91 2.65 -12.40
CA ILE A 57 -21.17 2.20 -13.77
C ILE A 57 -22.53 1.51 -13.86
N VAL A 58 -22.82 0.59 -12.93
CA VAL A 58 -24.10 -0.12 -12.88
C VAL A 58 -25.25 0.85 -12.61
N ASN A 59 -25.09 1.77 -11.67
CA ASN A 59 -26.10 2.76 -11.34
C ASN A 59 -26.39 3.71 -12.53
N TYR A 60 -25.36 4.06 -13.31
CA TYR A 60 -25.54 4.88 -14.51
C TYR A 60 -26.32 4.12 -15.60
N ASP A 61 -26.01 2.84 -15.81
CA ASP A 61 -26.78 2.00 -16.74
C ASP A 61 -28.25 1.92 -16.31
N GLU A 62 -28.52 1.66 -15.03
CA GLU A 62 -29.88 1.65 -14.48
C GLU A 62 -30.59 3.00 -14.67
N GLN A 63 -29.91 4.11 -14.40
CA GLN A 63 -30.45 5.45 -14.66
C GLN A 63 -30.80 5.64 -16.14
N PHE A 64 -29.92 5.23 -17.04
CA PHE A 64 -30.14 5.32 -18.48
C PHE A 64 -31.34 4.47 -18.93
N GLN A 65 -31.46 3.22 -18.46
CA GLN A 65 -32.59 2.35 -18.75
C GLN A 65 -33.91 2.97 -18.28
N ASN A 66 -33.94 3.54 -17.06
CA ASN A 66 -35.12 4.21 -16.52
C ASN A 66 -35.53 5.44 -17.32
N TYR A 67 -34.58 6.14 -17.95
CA TYR A 67 -34.84 7.31 -18.77
C TYR A 67 -35.22 6.96 -20.21
N TYR A 68 -34.89 5.76 -20.70
CA TYR A 68 -34.94 5.42 -22.11
C TYR A 68 -36.31 5.66 -22.75
N ASP A 69 -37.37 5.07 -22.21
CA ASP A 69 -38.72 5.19 -22.78
C ASP A 69 -39.23 6.64 -22.74
N THR A 70 -38.94 7.35 -21.65
CA THR A 70 -39.27 8.78 -21.51
C THR A 70 -38.56 9.62 -22.57
N LEU A 71 -37.26 9.39 -22.79
CA LEU A 71 -36.49 10.10 -23.81
C LEU A 71 -37.02 9.81 -25.21
N VAL A 72 -37.34 8.55 -25.52
CA VAL A 72 -37.97 8.17 -26.80
C VAL A 72 -39.30 8.89 -27.00
N ASP A 73 -40.11 9.00 -25.95
CA ASP A 73 -41.40 9.68 -26.01
C ASP A 73 -41.28 11.19 -26.16
N THR A 74 -40.30 11.85 -25.51
CA THR A 74 -40.04 13.28 -25.72
C THR A 74 -39.67 13.57 -27.17
N VAL A 75 -38.88 12.70 -27.81
CA VAL A 75 -38.54 12.81 -29.25
C VAL A 75 -39.79 12.68 -30.11
N LYS A 76 -40.63 11.66 -29.89
CA LYS A 76 -41.88 11.47 -30.63
C LYS A 76 -42.82 12.67 -30.51
N LYS A 77 -42.90 13.27 -29.32
CA LYS A 77 -43.73 14.45 -29.02
C LYS A 77 -43.09 15.77 -29.47
N LYS A 78 -41.87 15.74 -30.01
CA LYS A 78 -41.05 16.94 -30.32
C LYS A 78 -40.85 17.87 -29.12
N ASP A 79 -40.86 17.30 -27.91
CA ASP A 79 -40.61 18.03 -26.67
C ASP A 79 -39.12 18.23 -26.46
N LYS A 80 -38.63 19.36 -26.97
CA LYS A 80 -37.22 19.75 -26.86
C LYS A 80 -36.81 20.04 -25.42
N ALA A 81 -37.73 20.51 -24.57
CA ALA A 81 -37.42 20.88 -23.21
C ALA A 81 -37.18 19.62 -22.37
N GLY A 82 -38.11 18.66 -22.41
CA GLY A 82 -37.96 17.38 -21.73
C GLY A 82 -36.76 16.56 -22.23
N LEU A 83 -36.50 16.58 -23.54
CA LEU A 83 -35.31 15.91 -24.09
C LEU A 83 -34.00 16.55 -23.56
N LYS A 84 -33.94 17.88 -23.50
CA LYS A 84 -32.76 18.60 -22.99
C LYS A 84 -32.53 18.31 -21.51
N GLU A 85 -33.60 18.28 -20.72
CA GLU A 85 -33.55 17.96 -19.29
C GLU A 85 -33.03 16.54 -19.06
N GLY A 86 -33.66 15.53 -19.68
CA GLY A 86 -33.28 14.14 -19.48
C GLY A 86 -31.85 13.81 -19.95
N ILE A 87 -31.40 14.37 -21.08
CA ILE A 87 -29.99 14.25 -21.50
C ILE A 87 -29.07 15.01 -20.54
N GLY A 88 -29.49 16.19 -20.08
CA GLY A 88 -28.73 17.00 -19.13
C GLY A 88 -28.44 16.27 -17.82
N ASP A 89 -29.43 15.57 -17.27
CA ASP A 89 -29.28 14.75 -16.07
C ASP A 89 -28.27 13.63 -16.27
N LEU A 90 -28.36 12.89 -17.38
CA LEU A 90 -27.44 11.79 -17.71
C LEU A 90 -26.00 12.31 -17.86
N ILE A 91 -25.82 13.44 -18.56
CA ILE A 91 -24.53 14.11 -18.69
C ILE A 91 -24.01 14.54 -17.30
N GLY A 92 -24.89 15.07 -16.45
CA GLY A 92 -24.57 15.42 -15.06
C GLY A 92 -24.01 14.23 -14.27
N THR A 93 -24.67 13.06 -14.33
CA THR A 93 -24.16 11.84 -13.70
C THR A 93 -22.82 11.41 -14.28
N ILE A 94 -22.64 11.46 -15.62
CA ILE A 94 -21.36 11.14 -16.25
C ILE A 94 -20.24 12.04 -15.69
N HIS A 95 -20.48 13.34 -15.59
CA HIS A 95 -19.49 14.28 -15.07
C HIS A 95 -19.13 13.99 -13.61
N THR A 96 -20.12 13.74 -12.76
CA THR A 96 -19.89 13.34 -11.37
C THR A 96 -19.05 12.07 -11.28
N ASN A 97 -19.43 11.02 -12.03
CA ASN A 97 -18.70 9.76 -12.06
C ASN A 97 -17.25 9.93 -12.56
N SER A 98 -17.05 10.73 -13.61
CA SER A 98 -15.72 11.03 -14.16
C SER A 98 -14.82 11.76 -13.15
N ASN A 99 -15.39 12.69 -12.39
CA ASN A 99 -14.66 13.41 -11.34
C ASN A 99 -14.27 12.45 -10.21
N GLU A 100 -15.19 11.60 -9.75
CA GLU A 100 -14.89 10.59 -8.73
C GLU A 100 -13.78 9.63 -9.18
N VAL A 101 -13.80 9.18 -10.44
CA VAL A 101 -12.73 8.34 -11.02
C VAL A 101 -11.38 9.07 -10.99
N THR A 102 -11.35 10.34 -11.37
CA THR A 102 -10.13 11.16 -11.36
C THR A 102 -9.51 11.23 -9.97
N GLU A 103 -10.33 11.43 -8.94
CA GLU A 103 -9.85 11.46 -7.55
C GLU A 103 -9.35 10.08 -7.07
N ILE A 104 -9.99 9.00 -7.52
CA ILE A 104 -9.52 7.65 -7.21
C ILE A 104 -8.17 7.36 -7.86
N ILE A 105 -7.93 7.81 -9.09
CA ILE A 105 -6.62 7.67 -9.74
C ILE A 105 -5.54 8.38 -8.93
N LYS A 106 -5.76 9.65 -8.55
CA LYS A 106 -4.82 10.42 -7.72
C LYS A 106 -4.54 9.72 -6.39
N MET A 107 -5.57 9.19 -5.75
CA MET A 107 -5.44 8.43 -4.50
C MET A 107 -4.58 7.16 -4.69
N LEU A 108 -4.78 6.42 -5.77
CA LEU A 108 -3.99 5.21 -6.08
C LEU A 108 -2.54 5.54 -6.43
N GLU A 109 -2.28 6.64 -7.14
CA GLU A 109 -0.94 7.13 -7.42
C GLU A 109 -0.20 7.52 -6.15
N ALA A 110 -0.83 8.29 -5.27
CA ALA A 110 -0.27 8.66 -3.97
C ALA A 110 0.01 7.42 -3.11
N PHE A 111 -0.92 6.45 -3.09
CA PHE A 111 -0.74 5.20 -2.36
C PHE A 111 0.41 4.36 -2.93
N LYS A 112 0.54 4.26 -4.25
CA LYS A 112 1.67 3.58 -4.92
C LYS A 112 3.00 4.20 -4.54
N THR A 113 3.11 5.53 -4.55
CA THR A 113 4.34 6.24 -4.15
C THR A 113 4.70 5.93 -2.70
N LYS A 114 3.71 5.95 -1.79
CA LYS A 114 3.92 5.60 -0.38
C LYS A 114 4.39 4.15 -0.20
N LEU A 115 3.83 3.21 -0.96
CA LEU A 115 4.27 1.81 -0.94
C LEU A 115 5.71 1.67 -1.43
N TYR A 116 6.08 2.38 -2.50
CA TYR A 116 7.44 2.37 -3.05
C TYR A 116 8.45 2.88 -2.02
N THR A 117 8.24 4.06 -1.45
CA THR A 117 9.14 4.65 -0.43
C THR A 117 9.32 3.70 0.75
N ASN A 118 8.21 3.21 1.34
CA ASN A 118 8.29 2.32 2.50
C ASN A 118 9.00 0.98 2.18
N THR A 119 8.86 0.48 0.95
CA THR A 119 9.54 -0.75 0.50
C THR A 119 11.03 -0.53 0.32
N VAL A 120 11.42 0.60 -0.29
CA VAL A 120 12.83 0.97 -0.46
C VAL A 120 13.49 1.20 0.89
N ASP A 121 12.85 1.92 1.80
CA ASP A 121 13.36 2.16 3.15
C ASP A 121 13.55 0.84 3.91
N PHE A 122 12.56 -0.06 3.84
CA PHE A 122 12.69 -1.40 4.43
C PHE A 122 13.83 -2.20 3.82
N LYS A 123 13.97 -2.19 2.49
CA LYS A 123 15.08 -2.86 1.79
C LYS A 123 16.43 -2.30 2.24
N ASN A 124 16.54 -0.98 2.41
CA ASN A 124 17.77 -0.33 2.87
C ASN A 124 18.07 -0.66 4.33
N ASN A 125 17.07 -0.77 5.20
CA ASN A 125 17.30 -1.21 6.58
C ASN A 125 17.74 -2.69 6.63
N VAL A 126 17.11 -3.55 5.84
CA VAL A 126 17.42 -5.00 5.85
C VAL A 126 18.75 -5.30 5.14
N GLY A 127 18.93 -4.83 3.92
CA GLY A 127 20.08 -5.13 3.06
C GLY A 127 21.20 -4.10 3.13
N GLY A 128 20.90 -2.87 3.55
CA GLY A 128 21.78 -1.72 3.44
C GLY A 128 21.61 -0.98 2.10
N PRO A 129 21.82 0.35 2.05
CA PRO A 129 22.01 1.05 0.77
C PRO A 129 23.33 0.60 0.12
N ASP A 130 23.48 0.84 -1.19
CA ASP A 130 24.66 0.40 -1.94
C ASP A 130 25.98 0.73 -1.22
N GLY A 131 26.74 -0.31 -0.85
CA GLY A 131 28.02 -0.18 -0.16
C GLY A 131 27.98 -0.05 1.37
N GLN A 132 26.80 0.02 2.00
CA GLN A 132 26.64 -0.03 3.46
C GLN A 132 25.94 -1.32 3.86
N GLY A 133 26.36 -1.94 4.96
CA GLY A 133 25.75 -3.18 5.45
C GLY A 133 24.48 -2.91 6.28
N GLY A 134 23.33 -3.45 5.87
CA GLY A 134 22.11 -3.47 6.68
C GLY A 134 22.07 -4.61 7.70
N LEU A 135 20.89 -4.94 8.21
CA LEU A 135 20.71 -6.05 9.17
C LEU A 135 21.36 -7.36 8.70
N THR A 136 21.21 -7.73 7.42
CA THR A 136 21.76 -8.98 6.89
C THR A 136 23.28 -9.03 6.97
N ALA A 137 23.96 -7.92 6.68
CA ALA A 137 25.41 -7.83 6.74
C ALA A 137 25.91 -7.90 8.19
N ILE A 138 25.22 -7.25 9.13
CA ILE A 138 25.56 -7.30 10.58
C ILE A 138 25.45 -8.73 11.10
N LEU A 139 24.35 -9.43 10.79
CA LEU A 139 24.14 -10.81 11.20
C LEU A 139 25.16 -11.77 10.57
N ALA A 140 25.49 -11.58 9.28
CA ALA A 140 26.52 -12.37 8.60
C ALA A 140 27.90 -12.18 9.23
N GLY A 141 28.29 -10.94 9.55
CA GLY A 141 29.53 -10.63 10.25
C GLY A 141 29.61 -11.32 11.61
N LYS A 142 28.52 -11.32 12.39
CA LYS A 142 28.45 -12.02 13.68
C LYS A 142 28.54 -13.52 13.54
N GLN A 143 27.86 -14.11 12.56
CA GLN A 143 27.98 -15.54 12.27
C GLN A 143 29.42 -15.94 11.93
N ALA A 144 30.15 -15.11 11.18
CA ALA A 144 31.54 -15.35 10.83
C ALA A 144 32.50 -15.25 12.04
N LEU A 145 32.16 -14.45 13.06
CA LEU A 145 32.97 -14.30 14.28
C LEU A 145 32.83 -15.49 15.25
N VAL A 146 31.71 -16.21 15.22
CA VAL A 146 31.45 -17.32 16.17
C VAL A 146 32.55 -18.40 16.14
N PRO A 147 32.99 -18.94 14.99
CA PRO A 147 34.06 -19.94 14.96
C PRO A 147 35.42 -19.38 15.41
N GLN A 148 35.70 -18.11 15.17
CA GLN A 148 36.96 -17.46 15.58
C GLN A 148 37.04 -17.39 17.11
N LEU A 149 35.95 -16.94 17.75
CA LEU A 149 35.86 -16.88 19.21
C LEU A 149 35.92 -18.29 19.84
N GLN A 150 35.32 -19.30 19.21
CA GLN A 150 35.45 -20.69 19.66
C GLN A 150 36.90 -21.17 19.63
N ALA A 151 37.63 -20.90 18.54
CA ALA A 151 39.04 -21.26 18.43
C ALA A 151 39.89 -20.53 19.49
N GLU A 152 39.59 -19.27 19.77
CA GLU A 152 40.28 -18.48 20.80
C GLU A 152 40.02 -19.01 22.21
N ILE A 153 38.77 -19.39 22.53
CA ILE A 153 38.41 -20.05 23.79
C ILE A 153 39.16 -21.38 23.96
N GLU A 154 39.19 -22.23 22.92
CA GLU A 154 39.90 -23.51 22.97
C GLU A 154 41.41 -23.32 23.11
N ASN A 155 41.98 -22.31 22.44
CA ASN A 155 43.40 -21.97 22.62
C ASN A 155 43.70 -21.53 24.06
N LEU A 156 42.90 -20.62 24.63
CA LEU A 156 43.06 -20.17 26.01
C LEU A 156 42.96 -21.33 27.02
N ARG A 157 42.03 -22.26 26.79
CA ARG A 157 41.89 -23.50 27.59
C ARG A 157 43.11 -24.41 27.49
N SER A 158 43.75 -24.49 26.32
CA SER A 158 44.95 -25.31 26.11
C SER A 158 46.21 -24.74 26.77
N THR A 159 46.18 -23.46 27.17
CA THR A 159 47.29 -22.76 27.82
C THR A 159 47.17 -22.64 29.34
N GLN A 160 46.09 -23.18 29.93
CA GLN A 160 45.88 -23.31 31.38
C GLN A 160 46.14 -24.73 31.85
#